data_AF-A0A364MF67-F1
#
_entry.id   AF-A0A364MF67-F1
#
_cell.length_a   1.000
_cell.length_b   1.000
_cell.length_c   1.000
_cell.angle_alpha   90.00
_cell.angle_beta   90.00
_cell.angle_gamma   90.00
#
_symmetry.space_group_name_H-M   'P 1'
#
loop_
_entity.id
_entity.type
_entity.pdbx_description
1 polymer ?
#
loop_
_entity_poly.entity_id
_entity_poly.type
_entity_poly.pdbx_seq_one_letter_code
_entity_poly.pdbx_strand_id
1 'polypeptide(L)'
;MIFNLWILGLGLGLFLAADARGPQPIGIDLGPELLTAAYAHTSDNVSVIAAIAPGPEDIYVRHMLLLRMEYADRHDIMRPWRKPAQWTLKGHFSNLIQQWTTELSSFLDKPALQNSQMLSFARTGFRTVLQAVSYTRRLVNPGYKEELRLVDVKAGLVDMLRQLKQKAATDSDVDLNYAVIAVPEFFNQTLREMVVDASRKAGIRSALTPVSRTTVATFVSTSTIANPPGLRYAVIDHGMFYLDVSAGADAGKSERERIHQYFPALHMGSTMIDSYITDRLVDRVEDLSIEIAIGTSKPALYGPVRQARTLIRDNLDSQLLGSENDQDHHFDEYPLDLTKWGSGQSQAVLSWEDVHAAERRFVEVVATNLRTYLAVLRFRRLPDASPDDIIPEVVDRVVILTTGPDGHLLAQAAREGLGDHIEIIGGTLRESFSLAAFGAARGALVAMSPGICRNTPKQRGVFDHEL
;
A
#
# COMPACT_ATOMS: atom_id res chain seq x y z
N MET A 1 6.77 52.77 24.80
CA MET A 1 5.94 52.06 23.80
C MET A 1 6.61 50.83 23.19
N ILE A 2 7.95 50.79 23.08
CA ILE A 2 8.69 49.65 22.48
C ILE A 2 8.75 48.41 23.40
N PHE A 3 8.66 48.58 24.72
CA PHE A 3 8.76 47.47 25.70
C PHE A 3 7.55 46.51 25.69
N ASN A 4 6.35 46.97 25.28
CA ASN A 4 5.14 46.13 25.23
C ASN A 4 5.08 45.23 23.98
N LEU A 5 5.78 45.59 22.90
CA LEU A 5 5.84 44.77 21.67
C LEU A 5 6.69 43.51 21.84
N TRP A 6 7.75 43.57 22.67
CA TRP A 6 8.59 42.41 22.97
C TRP A 6 7.89 41.40 23.86
N ILE A 7 7.09 41.84 24.83
CA ILE A 7 6.30 40.95 25.71
C ILE A 7 5.17 40.28 24.92
N LEU A 8 4.54 41.00 23.97
CA LEU A 8 3.57 40.42 23.03
C LEU A 8 4.24 39.44 22.06
N GLY A 9 5.42 39.75 21.52
CA GLY A 9 6.17 38.86 20.63
C GLY A 9 6.70 37.60 21.33
N LEU A 10 7.22 37.72 22.55
CA LEU A 10 7.63 36.59 23.39
C LEU A 10 6.41 35.79 23.89
N GLY A 11 5.32 36.46 24.24
CA GLY A 11 4.07 35.82 24.65
C GLY A 11 3.45 35.01 23.51
N LEU A 12 3.42 35.55 22.29
CA LEU A 12 2.95 34.84 21.10
C LEU A 12 3.90 33.71 20.70
N GLY A 13 5.22 33.93 20.79
CA GLY A 13 6.24 32.91 20.51
C GLY A 13 6.23 31.75 21.52
N LEU A 14 5.97 32.03 22.80
CA LEU A 14 5.78 31.02 23.84
C LEU A 14 4.42 30.32 23.72
N PHE A 15 3.37 31.02 23.29
CA PHE A 15 2.07 30.38 23.00
C PHE A 15 2.16 29.43 21.81
N LEU A 16 2.79 29.84 20.71
CA LEU A 16 3.02 29.00 19.54
C LEU A 16 3.96 27.82 19.86
N ALA A 17 4.99 28.03 20.69
CA ALA A 17 5.86 26.95 21.15
C ALA A 17 5.21 26.03 22.19
N ALA A 18 4.19 26.49 22.93
CA ALA A 18 3.41 25.68 23.86
C ALA A 18 2.30 24.88 23.14
N ASP A 19 1.68 25.47 22.11
CA ASP A 19 0.70 24.81 21.25
C ASP A 19 1.37 23.71 20.40
N ALA A 20 2.61 23.93 19.96
CA ALA A 20 3.45 22.92 19.30
C ALA A 20 3.88 21.75 20.22
N ARG A 21 3.66 21.82 21.54
CA ARG A 21 3.96 20.73 22.50
C ARG A 21 2.74 19.90 22.88
N GLY A 22 1.53 20.28 22.44
CA GLY A 22 0.33 19.48 22.60
C GLY A 22 0.36 18.24 21.69
N PRO A 23 -0.49 17.23 21.96
CA PRO A 23 -0.74 16.17 20.97
C PRO A 23 -1.08 16.80 19.62
N GLN A 24 -0.52 16.29 18.54
CA GLN A 24 -0.77 16.76 17.17
C GLN A 24 -1.63 15.73 16.41
N PRO A 25 -2.49 16.17 15.46
CA PRO A 25 -3.39 15.30 14.71
C PRO A 25 -2.64 14.49 13.64
N ILE A 26 -1.81 13.55 14.09
CA ILE A 26 -0.93 12.75 13.25
C ILE A 26 -1.49 11.34 13.06
N GLY A 27 -1.44 10.87 11.81
CA GLY A 27 -1.70 9.51 11.42
C GLY A 27 -0.42 8.82 10.98
N ILE A 28 -0.22 7.57 11.39
CA ILE A 28 0.86 6.70 10.90
C ILE A 28 0.22 5.52 10.18
N ASP A 29 0.66 5.22 8.97
CA ASP A 29 0.39 3.96 8.28
C ASP A 29 1.62 3.05 8.35
N LEU A 30 1.47 1.92 9.06
CA LEU A 30 2.44 0.84 9.11
C LEU A 30 2.21 -0.13 7.95
N GLY A 31 2.41 0.36 6.73
CA GLY A 31 2.32 -0.46 5.53
C GLY A 31 3.40 -1.55 5.50
N PRO A 32 3.17 -2.68 4.81
CA PRO A 32 4.15 -3.77 4.72
C PRO A 32 5.47 -3.36 4.06
N GLU A 33 5.43 -2.47 3.06
CA GLU A 33 6.59 -2.09 2.23
C GLU A 33 7.02 -0.62 2.42
N LEU A 34 6.13 0.23 2.93
CA LEU A 34 6.35 1.65 3.15
C LEU A 34 5.63 2.07 4.42
N LEU A 35 6.28 2.87 5.26
CA LEU A 35 5.63 3.53 6.39
C LEU A 35 5.47 5.01 6.07
N THR A 36 4.27 5.52 6.32
CA THR A 36 3.95 6.92 6.03
C THR A 36 3.37 7.59 7.26
N ALA A 37 3.80 8.81 7.55
CA ALA A 37 3.18 9.68 8.54
C ALA A 37 2.55 10.88 7.84
N ALA A 38 1.36 11.28 8.31
CA ALA A 38 0.64 12.43 7.81
C ALA A 38 0.09 13.29 8.94
N TYR A 39 0.00 14.59 8.71
CA TYR A 39 -0.53 15.57 9.62
C TYR A 39 -1.82 16.17 9.04
N ALA A 40 -2.89 16.20 9.83
CA ALA A 40 -4.15 16.83 9.44
C ALA A 40 -4.18 18.28 9.92
N HIS A 41 -4.06 19.23 9.00
CA HIS A 41 -4.24 20.66 9.28
C HIS A 41 -5.71 20.97 9.55
N THR A 42 -6.60 20.35 8.77
CA THR A 42 -8.06 20.37 8.91
C THR A 42 -8.62 19.00 8.49
N SER A 43 -9.94 18.83 8.51
CA SER A 43 -10.59 17.60 8.05
C SER A 43 -10.37 17.34 6.55
N ASP A 44 -10.23 18.39 5.75
CA ASP A 44 -10.05 18.36 4.30
C ASP A 44 -8.58 18.60 3.86
N ASN A 45 -7.75 19.24 4.69
CA ASN A 45 -6.34 19.50 4.40
C ASN A 45 -5.42 18.59 5.22
N VAL A 46 -4.79 17.62 4.55
CA VAL A 46 -3.88 16.66 5.16
C VAL A 46 -2.61 16.56 4.33
N SER A 47 -1.44 16.58 4.97
CA SER A 47 -0.15 16.51 4.30
C SER A 47 0.70 15.36 4.80
N VAL A 48 1.42 14.70 3.90
CA VAL A 48 2.48 13.75 4.29
C VAL A 48 3.61 14.54 4.95
N ILE A 49 4.05 14.08 6.12
CA ILE A 49 5.16 14.71 6.88
C ILE A 49 6.42 13.85 6.88
N ALA A 50 6.28 12.54 6.67
CA ALA A 50 7.39 11.62 6.49
C ALA A 50 6.92 10.37 5.75
N ALA A 51 7.81 9.80 4.94
CA ALA A 51 7.67 8.45 4.42
C ALA A 51 9.04 7.77 4.54
N ILE A 52 9.08 6.61 5.20
CA ILE A 52 10.28 5.78 5.25
C ILE A 52 10.02 4.45 4.61
N ALA A 53 11.09 3.92 4.09
CA ALA A 53 11.15 2.60 3.56
C ALA A 53 12.15 1.79 4.36
N PRO A 54 11.77 0.59 4.78
CA PRO A 54 12.72 -0.32 5.38
C PRO A 54 13.84 -0.61 4.37
N GLY A 55 15.08 -0.50 4.82
CA GLY A 55 16.26 -0.84 4.05
C GLY A 55 16.40 -2.35 3.82
N PRO A 56 17.36 -2.76 2.98
CA PRO A 56 17.61 -4.18 2.65
C PRO A 56 17.91 -5.07 3.86
N GLU A 57 18.38 -4.45 4.94
CA GLU A 57 18.85 -5.10 6.15
C GLU A 57 17.76 -5.17 7.23
N ASP A 58 16.63 -4.46 7.04
CA ASP A 58 15.62 -4.30 8.06
C ASP A 58 14.76 -5.56 8.20
N ILE A 59 14.67 -6.05 9.43
CA ILE A 59 13.90 -7.24 9.78
C ILE A 59 12.38 -7.05 9.61
N TYR A 60 11.91 -5.80 9.52
CA TYR A 60 10.49 -5.43 9.51
C TYR A 60 9.72 -6.07 8.35
N VAL A 61 10.11 -5.81 7.10
CA VAL A 61 9.33 -6.22 5.91
C VAL A 61 9.29 -7.74 5.84
N ARG A 62 10.41 -8.40 6.20
CA ARG A 62 10.50 -9.86 6.24
C ARG A 62 9.50 -10.47 7.20
N HIS A 63 9.43 -9.95 8.42
CA HIS A 63 8.48 -10.44 9.41
C HIS A 63 7.03 -10.09 9.03
N MET A 64 6.79 -8.94 8.39
CA MET A 64 5.49 -8.59 7.85
C MET A 64 5.02 -9.59 6.80
N LEU A 65 5.90 -10.02 5.89
CA LEU A 65 5.56 -11.04 4.89
C LEU A 65 5.25 -12.39 5.55
N LEU A 66 6.07 -12.83 6.51
CA LEU A 66 5.82 -14.09 7.23
C LEU A 66 4.49 -14.08 7.99
N LEU A 67 4.18 -13.00 8.69
CA LEU A 67 2.90 -12.81 9.39
C LEU A 67 1.72 -12.87 8.43
N ARG A 68 1.83 -12.21 7.27
CA ARG A 68 0.81 -12.24 6.23
C ARG A 68 0.60 -13.65 5.67
N MET A 69 1.68 -14.39 5.42
CA MET A 69 1.60 -15.76 4.92
C MET A 69 0.93 -16.69 5.93
N GLU A 70 1.30 -16.59 7.21
CA GLU A 70 0.67 -17.35 8.29
C GLU A 70 -0.83 -17.03 8.39
N TYR A 71 -1.20 -15.76 8.24
CA TYR A 71 -2.59 -15.35 8.24
C TYR A 71 -3.36 -15.93 7.04
N ALA A 72 -2.80 -15.81 5.83
CA ALA A 72 -3.44 -16.24 4.59
C ALA A 72 -3.70 -17.76 4.56
N ASP A 73 -2.75 -18.57 5.02
CA ASP A 73 -2.90 -20.03 5.10
C ASP A 73 -4.12 -20.44 5.95
N ARG A 74 -4.40 -19.67 7.00
CA ARG A 74 -5.51 -19.93 7.94
C ARG A 74 -6.85 -19.32 7.52
N HIS A 75 -6.85 -18.26 6.70
CA HIS A 75 -8.04 -17.44 6.44
C HIS A 75 -8.42 -17.30 4.96
N ASP A 76 -7.78 -18.01 4.03
CA ASP A 76 -8.16 -17.97 2.61
C ASP A 76 -9.56 -18.60 2.38
N ILE A 77 -10.55 -17.72 2.29
CA ILE A 77 -11.96 -18.07 2.12
C ILE A 77 -12.27 -18.69 0.76
N MET A 78 -11.40 -18.49 -0.24
CA MET A 78 -11.55 -19.01 -1.60
C MET A 78 -10.94 -20.41 -1.74
N ARG A 79 -10.28 -20.94 -0.71
CA ARG A 79 -9.65 -22.28 -0.73
C ARG A 79 -10.57 -23.40 -1.24
N PRO A 80 -11.88 -23.46 -0.90
CA PRO A 80 -12.78 -24.49 -1.44
C PRO A 80 -13.14 -24.32 -2.92
N TRP A 81 -13.03 -23.10 -3.45
CA TRP A 81 -13.47 -22.71 -4.80
C TRP A 81 -12.31 -22.60 -5.79
N ARG A 82 -11.07 -22.73 -5.31
CA ARG A 82 -9.88 -22.88 -6.15
C ARG A 82 -9.68 -24.37 -6.42
N LYS A 83 -9.35 -24.73 -7.67
CA LYS A 83 -8.77 -26.06 -7.93
C LYS A 83 -7.58 -26.21 -6.97
N PRO A 84 -7.38 -27.39 -6.33
CA PRO A 84 -6.19 -27.66 -5.54
C PRO A 84 -5.03 -27.63 -6.51
N ALA A 85 -4.52 -26.44 -6.73
CA ALA A 85 -3.30 -26.25 -7.44
C ALA A 85 -2.23 -26.90 -6.53
N GLN A 86 -1.25 -27.60 -7.11
CA GLN A 86 -0.19 -28.36 -6.42
C GLN A 86 0.73 -27.47 -5.58
N TRP A 87 0.16 -26.67 -4.69
CA TRP A 87 0.75 -25.50 -4.09
C TRP A 87 1.19 -25.93 -2.72
N THR A 88 2.45 -26.36 -2.65
CA THR A 88 3.15 -26.32 -1.38
C THR A 88 3.75 -24.92 -1.27
N LEU A 89 3.32 -24.17 -0.26
CA LEU A 89 3.93 -22.90 0.17
C LEU A 89 5.47 -22.99 0.20
N LYS A 90 5.99 -24.19 0.49
CA LYS A 90 7.41 -24.55 0.52
C LYS A 90 8.08 -24.57 -0.87
N GLY A 91 7.40 -25.05 -1.92
CA GLY A 91 7.97 -25.22 -3.26
C GLY A 91 8.08 -23.92 -4.07
N HIS A 92 7.17 -22.96 -3.86
CA HIS A 92 7.26 -21.65 -4.50
C HIS A 92 8.37 -20.79 -3.90
N PHE A 93 8.51 -20.81 -2.57
CA PHE A 93 9.55 -20.03 -1.92
C PHE A 93 10.93 -20.66 -2.08
N SER A 94 11.10 -21.99 -2.07
CA SER A 94 12.44 -22.63 -2.17
C SER A 94 13.25 -22.24 -3.41
N ASN A 95 12.60 -21.73 -4.46
CA ASN A 95 13.26 -21.23 -5.67
C ASN A 95 13.42 -19.69 -5.70
N LEU A 96 12.48 -18.93 -5.11
CA LEU A 96 12.63 -17.48 -4.86
C LEU A 96 13.86 -17.20 -3.96
N ILE A 97 14.09 -18.16 -3.06
CA ILE A 97 15.32 -18.76 -2.54
C ILE A 97 16.64 -17.90 -2.53
N GLN A 98 17.20 -17.65 -3.72
CA GLN A 98 18.65 -17.41 -3.88
C GLN A 98 19.04 -15.98 -4.33
N GLN A 99 19.49 -15.17 -3.36
CA GLN A 99 20.34 -13.94 -3.47
C GLN A 99 19.61 -12.64 -3.85
N TRP A 100 20.13 -11.41 -3.62
CA TRP A 100 20.68 -10.44 -4.60
C TRP A 100 20.97 -9.02 -3.97
N THR A 101 22.03 -8.27 -4.35
CA THR A 101 22.22 -6.82 -4.01
C THR A 101 22.73 -5.95 -5.18
N THR A 102 22.42 -4.64 -5.05
CA THR A 102 22.99 -3.40 -5.65
C THR A 102 22.86 -3.28 -7.18
N GLU A 103 22.14 -2.32 -7.78
CA GLU A 103 22.22 -0.86 -7.68
C GLU A 103 20.93 -0.24 -8.24
N LEU A 104 20.55 0.92 -7.70
CA LEU A 104 19.31 1.60 -8.11
C LEU A 104 19.40 3.13 -8.04
N SER A 105 20.60 3.66 -7.82
CA SER A 105 20.83 5.07 -7.51
C SER A 105 20.83 5.98 -8.74
N SER A 106 21.25 5.48 -9.92
CA SER A 106 21.48 6.33 -11.10
C SER A 106 20.21 6.86 -11.78
N PHE A 107 19.08 6.17 -11.65
CA PHE A 107 17.81 6.58 -12.28
C PHE A 107 17.17 7.80 -11.61
N LEU A 108 17.39 7.97 -10.30
CA LEU A 108 16.68 8.96 -9.51
C LEU A 108 17.32 10.35 -9.59
N ASP A 109 18.57 10.46 -10.00
CA ASP A 109 19.32 11.73 -9.97
C ASP A 109 19.00 12.68 -11.14
N LYS A 110 17.95 12.41 -11.94
CA LYS A 110 17.51 13.33 -13.00
C LYS A 110 17.05 14.69 -12.40
N PRO A 111 17.56 15.85 -12.88
CA PRO A 111 17.25 17.18 -12.34
C PRO A 111 15.77 17.57 -12.38
N ALA A 112 14.99 17.01 -13.31
CA ALA A 112 13.55 17.26 -13.43
C ALA A 112 12.72 16.81 -12.21
N LEU A 113 13.28 15.93 -11.36
CA LEU A 113 12.59 15.29 -10.23
C LEU A 113 12.79 15.99 -8.87
N GLN A 114 13.39 17.19 -8.82
CA GLN A 114 13.87 17.81 -7.58
C GLN A 114 12.91 18.84 -6.93
N ASN A 115 11.85 19.27 -7.62
CA ASN A 115 11.20 20.55 -7.28
C ASN A 115 9.89 20.47 -6.45
N SER A 116 9.52 19.34 -5.85
CA SER A 116 8.43 19.35 -4.85
C SER A 116 8.58 18.28 -3.74
N GLN A 117 8.18 18.64 -2.52
CA GLN A 117 8.22 17.78 -1.34
C GLN A 117 7.25 16.58 -1.46
N MET A 118 6.12 16.75 -2.15
CA MET A 118 5.21 15.64 -2.43
C MET A 118 5.79 14.67 -3.47
N LEU A 119 6.51 15.20 -4.46
CA LEU A 119 7.25 14.41 -5.45
C LEU A 119 8.41 13.65 -4.80
N SER A 120 9.08 14.22 -3.78
CA SER A 120 10.16 13.52 -3.06
C SER A 120 9.65 12.34 -2.23
N PHE A 121 8.44 12.41 -1.65
CA PHE A 121 7.81 11.29 -0.94
C PHE A 121 7.32 10.19 -1.89
N ALA A 122 6.63 10.56 -2.99
CA ALA A 122 6.24 9.60 -4.02
C ALA A 122 7.48 8.93 -4.65
N ARG A 123 8.55 9.70 -4.87
CA ARG A 123 9.87 9.21 -5.28
C ARG A 123 10.50 8.30 -4.25
N THR A 124 10.32 8.56 -2.95
CA THR A 124 10.79 7.66 -1.89
C THR A 124 10.03 6.34 -1.96
N GLY A 125 8.70 6.34 -2.01
CA GLY A 125 7.91 5.12 -2.21
C GLY A 125 8.28 4.35 -3.48
N PHE A 126 8.52 5.07 -4.58
CA PHE A 126 8.95 4.50 -5.84
C PHE A 126 10.37 3.92 -5.79
N ARG A 127 11.32 4.68 -5.22
CA ARG A 127 12.69 4.26 -4.92
C ARG A 127 12.69 3.01 -4.07
N THR A 128 11.74 2.87 -3.16
CA THR A 128 11.59 1.72 -2.28
C THR A 128 11.09 0.48 -2.98
N VAL A 129 10.08 0.57 -3.84
CA VAL A 129 9.63 -0.58 -4.63
C VAL A 129 10.73 -1.07 -5.57
N LEU A 130 11.48 -0.14 -6.14
CA LEU A 130 12.64 -0.49 -6.95
C LEU A 130 13.82 -1.00 -6.07
N GLN A 131 14.13 -0.41 -4.92
CA GLN A 131 15.18 -0.87 -4.00
C GLN A 131 14.81 -2.17 -3.27
N ALA A 132 13.52 -2.51 -3.18
CA ALA A 132 13.03 -3.78 -2.68
C ALA A 132 13.45 -4.97 -3.57
N VAL A 133 14.12 -4.70 -4.71
CA VAL A 133 14.93 -5.68 -5.47
C VAL A 133 16.08 -6.25 -4.63
N SER A 134 16.56 -5.54 -3.60
CA SER A 134 17.53 -6.06 -2.62
C SER A 134 16.89 -6.75 -1.41
N TYR A 135 15.60 -6.49 -1.18
CA TYR A 135 14.80 -7.04 -0.07
C TYR A 135 14.47 -8.52 -0.26
N THR A 136 14.32 -8.96 -1.51
CA THR A 136 14.19 -10.37 -1.90
C THR A 136 15.45 -11.21 -1.66
N ARG A 137 16.59 -10.66 -1.24
CA ARG A 137 17.81 -11.46 -0.97
C ARG A 137 17.74 -12.36 0.24
N ARG A 138 17.06 -11.88 1.29
CA ARG A 138 17.20 -12.39 2.67
C ARG A 138 16.00 -13.12 3.19
N LEU A 139 14.82 -12.79 2.65
CA LEU A 139 13.61 -13.57 2.82
C LEU A 139 13.79 -15.05 2.49
N VAL A 140 14.90 -15.35 1.84
CA VAL A 140 15.05 -16.56 1.11
C VAL A 140 16.39 -17.30 1.30
N ASN A 141 17.31 -16.90 2.17
CA ASN A 141 18.51 -17.73 2.40
C ASN A 141 18.16 -19.11 3.05
N PRO A 142 18.36 -20.28 2.38
CA PRO A 142 17.90 -21.59 2.88
C PRO A 142 18.72 -22.10 4.07
N GLY A 143 19.87 -21.48 4.35
CA GLY A 143 20.66 -21.73 5.57
C GLY A 143 20.09 -21.07 6.82
N TYR A 144 19.12 -20.15 6.68
CA TYR A 144 18.45 -19.48 7.78
C TYR A 144 17.06 -20.09 8.00
N LYS A 145 16.99 -21.15 8.81
CA LYS A 145 15.73 -21.56 9.46
C LYS A 145 15.41 -20.54 10.54
N GLU A 146 14.93 -19.37 10.15
CA GLU A 146 14.53 -18.35 11.11
C GLU A 146 13.06 -18.53 11.43
N GLU A 147 12.81 -18.89 12.67
CA GLU A 147 11.46 -18.95 13.22
C GLU A 147 10.91 -17.52 13.35
N LEU A 148 9.61 -17.35 13.10
CA LEU A 148 8.92 -16.09 13.38
C LEU A 148 8.96 -15.85 14.90
N ARG A 149 9.88 -14.98 15.36
CA ARG A 149 9.98 -14.63 16.78
C ARG A 149 9.32 -13.29 17.01
N LEU A 150 8.32 -13.27 17.90
CA LEU A 150 7.59 -12.04 18.27
C LEU A 150 8.51 -10.93 18.82
N VAL A 151 9.66 -11.28 19.41
CA VAL A 151 10.66 -10.31 19.86
C VAL A 151 11.30 -9.54 18.69
N ASP A 152 11.55 -10.21 17.56
CA ASP A 152 12.15 -9.61 16.36
C ASP A 152 11.11 -8.74 15.64
N VAL A 153 9.85 -9.19 15.58
CA VAL A 153 8.73 -8.36 15.09
C VAL A 153 8.66 -7.05 15.87
N LYS A 154 8.69 -7.13 17.21
CA LYS A 154 8.65 -5.94 18.08
C LYS A 154 9.87 -5.04 17.86
N ALA A 155 11.06 -5.62 17.72
CA ALA A 155 12.28 -4.85 17.48
C ALA A 155 12.22 -4.10 16.14
N GLY A 156 11.78 -4.77 15.07
CA GLY A 156 11.59 -4.15 13.76
C GLY A 156 10.57 -3.01 13.79
N LEU A 157 9.44 -3.20 14.49
CA LEU A 157 8.44 -2.14 14.68
C LEU A 157 9.03 -0.91 15.41
N VAL A 158 9.78 -1.13 16.50
CA VAL A 158 10.40 -0.03 17.26
C VAL A 158 11.38 0.74 16.40
N ASP A 159 12.23 0.03 15.65
CA ASP A 159 13.24 0.65 14.82
C ASP A 159 12.63 1.51 13.71
N MET A 160 11.66 0.95 12.97
CA MET A 160 10.95 1.66 11.92
C MET A 160 10.21 2.91 12.46
N LEU A 161 9.55 2.81 13.62
CA LEU A 161 8.88 3.95 14.23
C LEU A 161 9.87 5.06 14.65
N ARG A 162 11.07 4.71 15.11
CA ARG A 162 12.12 5.68 15.43
C ARG A 162 12.67 6.36 14.18
N GLN A 163 12.93 5.60 13.12
CA GLN A 163 13.35 6.13 11.83
C GLN A 163 12.30 7.09 11.26
N LEU A 164 11.01 6.72 11.34
CA LEU A 164 9.91 7.56 10.86
C LEU A 164 9.80 8.85 11.67
N LYS A 165 9.92 8.76 13.00
CA LYS A 165 9.97 9.92 13.91
C LYS A 165 11.12 10.86 13.57
N GLN A 166 12.33 10.30 13.39
CA GLN A 166 13.51 11.08 13.02
C GLN A 166 13.33 11.77 11.66
N LYS A 167 12.75 11.08 10.69
CA LYS A 167 12.48 11.65 9.36
C LYS A 167 11.43 12.75 9.41
N ALA A 168 10.36 12.61 10.20
CA ALA A 168 9.36 13.66 10.39
C ALA A 168 9.96 14.93 11.02
N ALA A 169 10.84 14.77 12.02
CA ALA A 169 11.55 15.88 12.63
C ALA A 169 12.51 16.56 11.64
N THR A 170 13.19 15.79 10.80
CA THR A 170 14.18 16.31 9.83
C THR A 170 13.53 17.00 8.63
N ASP A 171 12.51 16.37 8.04
CA ASP A 171 11.92 16.80 6.78
C ASP A 171 10.82 17.85 6.95
N SER A 172 10.17 17.89 8.13
CA SER A 172 8.97 18.71 8.36
C SER A 172 8.96 19.48 9.69
N ASP A 173 10.01 19.39 10.51
CA ASP A 173 10.07 19.99 11.86
C ASP A 173 8.88 19.60 12.76
N VAL A 174 8.38 18.37 12.60
CA VAL A 174 7.25 17.81 13.36
C VAL A 174 7.74 16.82 14.40
N ASP A 175 7.42 17.03 15.68
CA ASP A 175 7.66 16.03 16.73
C ASP A 175 6.54 14.98 16.73
N LEU A 176 6.83 13.83 16.13
CA LEU A 176 5.97 12.66 16.15
C LEU A 176 5.94 12.04 17.57
N ASN A 177 5.10 12.56 18.47
CA ASN A 177 4.97 12.07 19.86
C ASN A 177 3.59 11.48 20.19
N TYR A 178 2.60 11.68 19.31
CA TYR A 178 1.23 11.19 19.45
C TYR A 178 0.67 10.87 18.06
N ALA A 179 -0.01 9.73 17.90
CA ALA A 179 -0.61 9.37 16.61
C ALA A 179 -1.75 8.36 16.72
N VAL A 180 -2.67 8.39 15.75
CA VAL A 180 -3.48 7.22 15.39
C VAL A 180 -2.66 6.35 14.45
N ILE A 181 -2.58 5.05 14.73
CA ILE A 181 -1.75 4.11 13.99
C ILE A 181 -2.63 3.15 13.20
N ALA A 182 -2.46 3.17 11.89
CA ALA A 182 -3.03 2.22 10.95
C ALA A 182 -2.07 1.05 10.73
N VAL A 183 -2.60 -0.17 10.73
CA VAL A 183 -1.85 -1.43 10.59
C VAL A 183 -2.49 -2.32 9.53
N PRO A 184 -1.76 -3.29 8.97
CA PRO A 184 -2.31 -4.24 8.00
C PRO A 184 -3.49 -5.02 8.57
N GLU A 185 -4.44 -5.43 7.71
CA GLU A 185 -5.67 -6.11 8.16
C GLU A 185 -5.38 -7.41 8.92
N PHE A 186 -4.37 -8.16 8.49
CA PHE A 186 -3.97 -9.43 9.11
C PHE A 186 -3.41 -9.29 10.54
N PHE A 187 -3.25 -8.07 11.06
CA PHE A 187 -2.85 -7.83 12.44
C PHE A 187 -3.98 -8.18 13.40
N ASN A 188 -3.82 -9.29 14.11
CA ASN A 188 -4.67 -9.66 15.24
C ASN A 188 -4.43 -8.76 16.46
N GLN A 189 -5.21 -8.97 17.52
CA GLN A 189 -5.15 -8.15 18.74
C GLN A 189 -3.75 -8.15 19.39
N THR A 190 -3.07 -9.29 19.45
CA THR A 190 -1.71 -9.40 20.00
C THR A 190 -0.70 -8.55 19.23
N LEU A 191 -0.77 -8.56 17.90
CA LEU A 191 0.08 -7.72 17.06
C LEU A 191 -0.26 -6.23 17.21
N ARG A 192 -1.54 -5.88 17.36
CA ARG A 192 -1.97 -4.49 17.64
C ARG A 192 -1.44 -3.99 18.98
N GLU A 193 -1.50 -4.80 20.02
CA GLU A 193 -0.91 -4.49 21.33
C GLU A 193 0.62 -4.35 21.25
N MET A 194 1.27 -5.21 20.46
CA MET A 194 2.70 -5.09 20.20
C MET A 194 3.07 -3.77 19.52
N VAL A 195 2.25 -3.27 18.60
CA VAL A 195 2.43 -1.96 17.96
C VAL A 195 2.29 -0.83 18.98
N VAL A 196 1.33 -0.90 19.92
CA VAL A 196 1.20 0.08 21.01
C VAL A 196 2.46 0.12 21.86
N ASP A 197 2.97 -1.06 22.25
CA ASP A 197 4.20 -1.18 23.02
C ASP A 197 5.42 -0.66 22.27
N ALA A 198 5.54 -0.99 20.98
CA ALA A 198 6.64 -0.53 20.13
C ALA A 198 6.62 1.00 19.98
N SER A 199 5.43 1.57 19.79
CA SER A 199 5.21 3.02 19.73
C SER A 199 5.64 3.70 21.02
N ARG A 200 5.23 3.16 22.18
CA ARG A 200 5.66 3.69 23.48
C ARG A 200 7.20 3.68 23.61
N LYS A 201 7.86 2.61 23.18
CA LYS A 201 9.34 2.50 23.18
C LYS A 201 10.04 3.44 22.18
N ALA A 202 9.34 3.85 21.12
CA ALA A 202 9.78 4.88 20.19
C ALA A 202 9.46 6.31 20.65
N GLY A 203 8.79 6.47 21.81
CA GLY A 203 8.38 7.77 22.32
C GLY A 203 7.14 8.35 21.60
N ILE A 204 6.28 7.47 21.06
CA ILE A 204 5.02 7.81 20.39
C ILE A 204 3.88 7.24 21.22
N ARG A 205 2.98 8.10 21.69
CA ARG A 205 1.75 7.71 22.38
C ARG A 205 0.67 7.39 21.35
N SER A 206 0.15 6.17 21.35
CA SER A 206 -1.00 5.81 20.52
C SER A 206 -2.28 6.48 21.05
N ALA A 207 -3.03 7.12 20.14
CA ALA A 207 -4.30 7.78 20.43
C ALA A 207 -5.42 6.77 20.75
N LEU A 208 -5.42 5.66 20.02
CA LEU A 208 -6.40 4.59 20.05
C LEU A 208 -5.67 3.24 19.96
N THR A 209 -6.38 2.14 20.15
CA THR A 209 -5.89 0.84 19.67
C THR A 209 -5.63 0.93 18.16
N PRO A 210 -4.50 0.42 17.65
CA PRO A 210 -4.20 0.46 16.23
C PRO A 210 -5.35 -0.08 15.38
N VAL A 211 -5.68 0.64 14.33
CA VAL A 211 -6.85 0.41 13.46
C VAL A 211 -6.40 -0.17 12.12
N SER A 212 -7.28 -0.88 11.41
CA SER A 212 -6.90 -1.39 10.09
C SER A 212 -6.67 -0.25 9.10
N ARG A 213 -5.60 -0.34 8.30
CA ARG A 213 -5.29 0.60 7.23
C ARG A 213 -6.34 0.63 6.13
N THR A 214 -6.97 -0.49 5.82
CA THR A 214 -8.08 -0.54 4.86
C THR A 214 -9.28 0.24 5.39
N THR A 215 -9.54 0.17 6.70
CA THR A 215 -10.66 0.88 7.32
C THR A 215 -10.45 2.38 7.26
N VAL A 216 -9.29 2.89 7.71
CA VAL A 216 -9.06 4.33 7.74
C VAL A 216 -8.87 4.93 6.36
N ALA A 217 -8.39 4.16 5.38
CA ALA A 217 -8.26 4.62 4.00
C ALA A 217 -9.59 5.05 3.36
N THR A 218 -10.71 4.54 3.88
CA THR A 218 -12.05 4.93 3.40
C THR A 218 -12.48 6.33 3.87
N PHE A 219 -11.77 6.95 4.81
CA PHE A 219 -12.08 8.30 5.29
C PHE A 219 -11.68 9.34 4.26
N VAL A 220 -12.54 9.53 3.27
CA VAL A 220 -12.31 10.44 2.14
C VAL A 220 -13.05 11.76 2.41
N SER A 221 -12.26 12.82 2.60
CA SER A 221 -12.57 14.22 2.32
C SER A 221 -14.05 14.64 2.45
N THR A 222 -14.66 14.42 3.60
CA THR A 222 -15.85 15.18 3.96
C THR A 222 -15.63 15.75 5.35
N SER A 223 -16.29 16.86 5.66
CA SER A 223 -16.34 17.48 6.99
C SER A 223 -16.83 16.53 8.11
N THR A 224 -17.20 15.29 7.74
CA THR A 224 -17.64 14.19 8.57
C THR A 224 -16.74 12.96 8.36
N ILE A 225 -16.30 12.31 9.42
CA ILE A 225 -15.41 11.12 9.37
C ILE A 225 -16.19 9.84 9.09
N ALA A 226 -17.50 9.94 8.92
CA ALA A 226 -18.35 8.83 8.54
C ALA A 226 -18.51 8.86 7.02
N ASN A 227 -18.46 7.70 6.38
CA ASN A 227 -18.94 7.64 5.02
C ASN A 227 -20.46 7.90 5.03
N PRO A 228 -21.05 8.33 3.91
CA PRO A 228 -22.48 8.38 3.79
C PRO A 228 -23.09 7.04 4.21
N PRO A 229 -24.12 7.02 5.09
CA PRO A 229 -24.83 5.78 5.43
C PRO A 229 -25.29 5.08 4.14
N GLY A 230 -25.01 3.77 4.05
CA GLY A 230 -25.31 2.95 2.89
C GLY A 230 -24.23 2.91 1.81
N LEU A 231 -23.12 3.66 1.94
CA LEU A 231 -22.01 3.57 0.99
C LEU A 231 -21.37 2.18 1.05
N ARG A 232 -21.36 1.46 -0.08
CA ARG A 232 -20.69 0.16 -0.22
C ARG A 232 -19.34 0.38 -0.87
N TYR A 233 -18.28 -0.02 -0.19
CA TYR A 233 -16.92 0.18 -0.66
C TYR A 233 -16.13 -1.13 -0.70
N ALA A 234 -15.15 -1.18 -1.59
CA ALA A 234 -14.07 -2.16 -1.53
C ALA A 234 -12.73 -1.44 -1.41
N VAL A 235 -11.79 -2.03 -0.68
CA VAL A 235 -10.42 -1.55 -0.56
C VAL A 235 -9.50 -2.64 -1.08
N ILE A 236 -8.69 -2.28 -2.08
CA ILE A 236 -7.64 -3.11 -2.65
C ILE A 236 -6.31 -2.64 -2.05
N ASP A 237 -5.67 -3.45 -1.22
CA ASP A 237 -4.33 -3.22 -0.68
C ASP A 237 -3.32 -4.08 -1.42
N HIS A 238 -2.52 -3.45 -2.27
CA HIS A 238 -1.64 -4.10 -3.23
C HIS A 238 -0.19 -3.70 -3.01
N GLY A 239 0.68 -4.71 -2.95
CA GLY A 239 2.12 -4.53 -2.99
C GLY A 239 2.80 -5.58 -3.86
N MET A 240 4.11 -5.67 -3.71
CA MET A 240 4.95 -6.49 -4.58
C MET A 240 4.58 -7.98 -4.56
N PHE A 241 4.20 -8.51 -3.40
CA PHE A 241 3.93 -9.95 -3.18
C PHE A 241 2.53 -10.23 -2.65
N TYR A 242 1.61 -9.27 -2.77
CA TYR A 242 0.28 -9.45 -2.24
C TYR A 242 -0.73 -8.54 -2.92
N LEU A 243 -1.96 -9.03 -2.96
CA LEU A 243 -3.15 -8.25 -3.21
C LEU A 243 -4.16 -8.70 -2.17
N ASP A 244 -4.60 -7.76 -1.35
CA ASP A 244 -5.54 -7.98 -0.29
C ASP A 244 -6.81 -7.20 -0.60
N VAL A 245 -7.98 -7.84 -0.54
CA VAL A 245 -9.26 -7.15 -0.75
C VAL A 245 -10.08 -7.19 0.52
N SER A 246 -10.58 -6.03 0.93
CA SER A 246 -11.66 -5.94 1.91
C SER A 246 -12.86 -5.26 1.30
N ALA A 247 -14.07 -5.69 1.65
CA ALA A 247 -15.30 -5.03 1.23
C ALA A 247 -16.20 -4.83 2.43
N GLY A 248 -17.01 -3.77 2.40
CA GLY A 248 -17.93 -3.46 3.48
C GLY A 248 -18.96 -2.41 3.06
N ALA A 249 -19.98 -2.24 3.90
CA ALA A 249 -20.93 -1.15 3.80
C ALA A 249 -20.85 -0.30 5.07
N ASP A 250 -20.89 1.02 4.95
CA ASP A 250 -21.06 1.89 6.11
C ASP A 250 -22.54 1.89 6.51
N ALA A 251 -22.91 1.05 7.48
CA ALA A 251 -24.30 0.90 7.90
C ALA A 251 -24.79 2.00 8.87
N GLY A 252 -24.04 3.11 8.99
CA GLY A 252 -24.33 4.13 9.99
C GLY A 252 -24.23 3.60 11.42
N LYS A 253 -24.77 4.35 12.39
CA LYS A 253 -24.66 4.01 13.82
C LYS A 253 -25.54 2.82 14.26
N SER A 254 -26.45 2.33 13.43
CA SER A 254 -27.57 1.46 13.88
C SER A 254 -27.51 0.00 13.45
N GLU A 255 -26.65 -0.42 12.52
CA GLU A 255 -26.53 -1.84 12.15
C GLU A 255 -25.14 -2.38 12.48
N ARG A 256 -25.14 -3.43 13.31
CA ARG A 256 -24.02 -3.86 14.15
C ARG A 256 -23.01 -4.80 13.49
N GLU A 257 -23.09 -5.05 12.19
CA GLU A 257 -22.13 -5.91 11.51
C GLU A 257 -21.61 -5.26 10.24
N ARG A 258 -20.45 -4.60 10.35
CA ARG A 258 -19.58 -4.50 9.18
C ARG A 258 -19.28 -5.93 8.75
N ILE A 259 -19.81 -6.36 7.60
CA ILE A 259 -19.41 -7.60 6.94
C ILE A 259 -18.04 -7.33 6.31
N HIS A 260 -17.04 -7.11 7.16
CA HIS A 260 -15.66 -6.91 6.77
C HIS A 260 -15.06 -8.29 6.65
N GLN A 261 -15.06 -8.83 5.44
CA GLN A 261 -14.28 -10.02 5.13
C GLN A 261 -13.04 -9.58 4.37
N TYR A 262 -11.95 -10.28 4.64
CA TYR A 262 -10.65 -10.01 4.06
C TYR A 262 -10.25 -11.19 3.19
N PHE A 263 -9.77 -10.88 1.99
CA PHE A 263 -9.34 -11.83 1.00
C PHE A 263 -7.86 -11.67 0.69
N PRO A 264 -7.01 -12.60 1.17
CA PRO A 264 -5.59 -12.60 0.87
C PRO A 264 -5.32 -13.26 -0.48
N ALA A 265 -5.22 -12.47 -1.55
CA ALA A 265 -4.81 -12.91 -2.88
C ALA A 265 -3.30 -12.73 -3.08
N LEU A 266 -2.50 -13.42 -2.25
CA LEU A 266 -1.03 -13.24 -2.21
C LEU A 266 -0.34 -13.40 -3.57
N HIS A 267 -0.87 -14.25 -4.45
CA HIS A 267 -0.29 -14.53 -5.77
C HIS A 267 -0.56 -13.44 -6.82
N MET A 268 -1.36 -12.42 -6.50
CA MET A 268 -1.74 -11.34 -7.42
C MET A 268 -1.04 -10.02 -7.07
N GLY A 269 0.13 -10.06 -6.42
CA GLY A 269 0.98 -8.87 -6.29
C GLY A 269 1.69 -8.52 -7.60
N SER A 270 2.37 -7.37 -7.65
CA SER A 270 3.12 -6.89 -8.83
C SER A 270 4.04 -7.93 -9.47
N THR A 271 4.66 -8.79 -8.65
CA THR A 271 5.61 -9.81 -9.13
C THR A 271 4.99 -10.82 -10.09
N MET A 272 3.66 -10.96 -10.09
CA MET A 272 2.94 -11.79 -11.07
C MET A 272 3.22 -11.33 -12.51
N ILE A 273 3.25 -10.00 -12.71
CA ILE A 273 3.49 -9.40 -14.02
C ILE A 273 4.93 -9.68 -14.45
N ASP A 274 5.88 -9.40 -13.55
CA ASP A 274 7.32 -9.59 -13.81
C ASP A 274 7.67 -11.05 -14.08
N SER A 275 7.05 -11.98 -13.35
CA SER A 275 7.20 -13.42 -13.56
C SER A 275 6.72 -13.83 -14.94
N TYR A 276 5.54 -13.38 -15.37
CA TYR A 276 4.98 -13.73 -16.67
C TYR A 276 5.84 -13.18 -17.83
N ILE A 277 6.35 -11.95 -17.69
CA ILE A 277 7.30 -11.37 -18.66
C ILE A 277 8.59 -12.18 -18.70
N THR A 278 9.13 -12.54 -17.53
CA THR A 278 10.38 -13.31 -17.42
C THR A 278 10.23 -14.69 -18.03
N ASP A 279 9.09 -15.36 -17.82
CA ASP A 279 8.82 -16.67 -18.44
C ASP A 279 8.88 -16.56 -19.97
N ARG A 280 8.17 -15.59 -20.56
CA ARG A 280 8.19 -15.34 -22.00
C ARG A 280 9.58 -14.98 -22.53
N LEU A 281 10.33 -14.18 -21.77
CA LEU A 281 11.68 -13.76 -22.14
C LEU A 281 12.65 -14.95 -22.18
N VAL A 282 12.60 -15.81 -21.15
CA VAL A 282 13.44 -17.02 -21.05
C VAL A 282 13.09 -18.04 -22.12
N ASP A 283 11.83 -18.13 -22.54
CA ASP A 283 11.41 -19.03 -23.61
C ASP A 283 11.89 -18.56 -25.00
N ARG A 284 12.07 -17.25 -25.19
CA ARG A 284 12.48 -16.65 -26.48
C ARG A 284 13.99 -16.44 -26.62
N VAL A 285 14.69 -16.14 -25.53
CA VAL A 285 16.12 -15.77 -25.54
C VAL A 285 16.96 -16.96 -25.08
N GLU A 286 17.56 -17.67 -26.04
CA GLU A 286 18.33 -18.90 -25.82
C GLU A 286 19.46 -18.71 -24.78
N ASP A 287 20.18 -17.59 -24.84
CA ASP A 287 21.26 -17.27 -23.89
C ASP A 287 20.77 -17.27 -22.44
N LEU A 288 19.56 -16.75 -22.19
CA LEU A 288 18.98 -16.76 -20.84
C LEU A 288 18.62 -18.19 -20.41
N SER A 289 18.06 -18.99 -21.32
CA SER A 289 17.71 -20.38 -21.03
C SER A 289 18.96 -21.21 -20.71
N ILE A 290 20.06 -20.99 -21.44
CA ILE A 290 21.35 -21.65 -21.22
C ILE A 290 21.94 -21.27 -19.86
N GLU A 291 22.01 -19.98 -19.54
CA GLU A 291 22.47 -19.48 -18.24
C GLU A 291 21.68 -20.12 -17.10
N ILE A 292 20.36 -20.19 -17.22
CA ILE A 292 19.50 -20.84 -16.23
C ILE A 292 19.80 -22.34 -16.13
N ALA A 293 20.01 -23.03 -17.25
CA ALA A 293 20.32 -24.45 -17.28
C ALA A 293 21.68 -24.78 -16.62
N ILE A 294 22.66 -23.87 -16.67
CA ILE A 294 23.96 -24.03 -16.01
C ILE A 294 23.96 -23.58 -14.54
N GLY A 295 22.82 -23.13 -14.02
CA GLY A 295 22.60 -22.86 -12.60
C GLY A 295 22.32 -21.40 -12.24
N THR A 296 22.22 -20.50 -13.22
CA THR A 296 21.82 -19.10 -12.97
C THR A 296 20.36 -19.04 -12.52
N SER A 297 20.07 -18.16 -11.55
CA SER A 297 18.73 -18.04 -10.98
C SER A 297 17.77 -17.32 -11.93
N LYS A 298 16.69 -18.01 -12.34
CA LYS A 298 15.60 -17.38 -13.12
C LYS A 298 14.85 -16.29 -12.32
N PRO A 299 14.47 -16.48 -11.04
CA PRO A 299 13.84 -15.42 -10.25
C PRO A 299 14.67 -14.14 -10.11
N ALA A 300 16.00 -14.23 -10.27
CA ALA A 300 16.86 -13.06 -10.28
C ALA A 300 16.61 -12.09 -11.44
N LEU A 301 15.97 -12.56 -12.52
CA LEU A 301 15.56 -11.72 -13.65
C LEU A 301 14.38 -10.80 -13.31
N TYR A 302 13.63 -11.06 -12.24
CA TYR A 302 12.44 -10.27 -11.92
C TYR A 302 12.77 -8.81 -11.62
N GLY A 303 13.92 -8.55 -10.98
CA GLY A 303 14.41 -7.19 -10.71
C GLY A 303 14.72 -6.41 -12.00
N PRO A 304 15.65 -6.91 -12.85
CA PRO A 304 15.93 -6.32 -14.15
C PRO A 304 14.68 -6.15 -15.04
N VAL A 305 13.79 -7.15 -15.07
CA VAL A 305 12.53 -7.08 -15.81
C VAL A 305 11.60 -6.00 -15.27
N ARG A 306 11.41 -5.90 -13.95
CA ARG A 306 10.60 -4.84 -13.35
C ARG A 306 11.15 -3.45 -13.64
N GLN A 307 12.47 -3.30 -13.56
CA GLN A 307 13.14 -2.06 -13.88
C GLN A 307 12.90 -1.68 -15.34
N ALA A 308 13.15 -2.61 -16.28
CA ALA A 308 12.88 -2.37 -17.69
C ALA A 308 11.40 -2.06 -17.96
N ARG A 309 10.46 -2.78 -17.33
CA ARG A 309 9.01 -2.56 -17.44
C ARG A 309 8.57 -1.17 -16.98
N THR A 310 9.25 -0.63 -15.99
CA THR A 310 9.04 0.75 -15.56
C THR A 310 9.53 1.73 -16.63
N LEU A 311 10.74 1.50 -17.14
CA LEU A 311 11.48 2.45 -17.98
C LEU A 311 10.99 2.47 -19.43
N ILE A 312 10.40 1.37 -19.90
CA ILE A 312 9.87 1.27 -21.26
C ILE A 312 8.73 2.28 -21.52
N ARG A 313 8.05 2.78 -20.49
CA ARG A 313 6.85 3.63 -20.58
C ARG A 313 7.11 5.12 -20.86
N ASP A 314 8.34 5.52 -21.24
CA ASP A 314 8.85 6.88 -21.65
C ASP A 314 8.13 8.18 -21.17
N ASN A 315 7.35 8.12 -20.09
CA ASN A 315 6.49 9.17 -19.56
C ASN A 315 6.07 8.78 -18.13
N LEU A 316 7.00 8.16 -17.40
CA LEU A 316 6.79 7.60 -16.07
C LEU A 316 6.18 8.63 -15.10
N ASP A 317 6.56 9.89 -15.23
CA ASP A 317 6.07 10.97 -14.38
C ASP A 317 4.56 11.22 -14.61
N SER A 318 4.08 11.20 -15.85
CA SER A 318 2.65 11.37 -16.14
C SER A 318 1.83 10.22 -15.59
N GLN A 319 2.27 8.98 -15.81
CA GLN A 319 1.51 7.79 -15.42
C GLN A 319 1.59 7.49 -13.91
N LEU A 320 2.72 7.77 -13.25
CA LEU A 320 2.86 7.56 -11.80
C LEU A 320 2.29 8.71 -10.97
N LEU A 321 2.28 9.94 -11.49
CA LEU A 321 1.98 11.15 -10.73
C LEU A 321 0.73 11.90 -11.22
N GLY A 322 0.12 11.44 -12.33
CA GLY A 322 -1.16 11.91 -12.85
C GLY A 322 -1.07 13.23 -13.63
N SER A 323 -0.14 13.37 -14.58
CA SER A 323 -0.12 14.55 -15.48
C SER A 323 -0.91 14.29 -16.78
N GLU A 324 -1.65 15.29 -17.26
CA GLU A 324 -2.65 15.21 -18.35
C GLU A 324 -2.10 14.96 -19.77
N ASN A 325 -0.82 14.57 -19.95
CA ASN A 325 -0.32 14.24 -21.29
C ASN A 325 -0.70 12.81 -21.67
N ASP A 326 -1.92 12.71 -22.22
CA ASP A 326 -2.68 11.52 -22.66
C ASP A 326 -2.11 10.81 -23.91
N GLN A 327 -0.79 10.82 -24.09
CA GLN A 327 -0.15 10.01 -25.13
C GLN A 327 0.54 8.82 -24.48
N ASP A 328 0.12 7.63 -24.90
CA ASP A 328 0.64 6.31 -24.54
C ASP A 328 2.07 6.17 -25.09
N HIS A 329 2.98 7.01 -24.58
CA HIS A 329 4.37 7.03 -24.96
C HIS A 329 5.07 5.83 -24.36
N HIS A 330 5.63 4.99 -25.21
CA HIS A 330 6.46 3.88 -24.79
C HIS A 330 7.55 3.66 -25.85
N PHE A 331 8.66 3.06 -25.43
CA PHE A 331 9.60 2.44 -26.35
C PHE A 331 9.04 1.08 -26.79
N ASP A 332 9.25 0.71 -28.06
CA ASP A 332 8.87 -0.62 -28.54
C ASP A 332 9.68 -1.71 -27.84
N GLU A 333 10.95 -1.41 -27.51
CA GLU A 333 11.87 -2.29 -26.80
C GLU A 333 12.71 -1.52 -25.78
N TYR A 334 13.09 -2.19 -24.68
CA TYR A 334 13.97 -1.65 -23.66
C TYR A 334 15.02 -2.69 -23.22
N PRO A 335 16.33 -2.37 -23.22
CA PRO A 335 17.36 -3.33 -22.84
C PRO A 335 17.32 -3.66 -21.35
N LEU A 336 17.49 -4.94 -21.01
CA LEU A 336 17.66 -5.37 -19.62
C LEU A 336 19.09 -5.13 -19.16
N ASP A 337 19.26 -4.59 -17.96
CA ASP A 337 20.56 -4.57 -17.28
C ASP A 337 20.83 -5.93 -16.63
N LEU A 338 21.59 -6.76 -17.33
CA LEU A 338 22.00 -8.09 -16.90
C LEU A 338 23.44 -8.15 -16.41
N THR A 339 24.11 -7.01 -16.19
CA THR A 339 25.54 -6.96 -15.84
C THR A 339 25.89 -7.74 -14.56
N LYS A 340 24.93 -7.88 -13.66
CA LYS A 340 25.06 -8.61 -12.39
C LYS A 340 24.38 -9.98 -12.42
N TRP A 341 23.71 -10.32 -13.51
CA TRP A 341 22.93 -11.55 -13.66
C TRP A 341 23.69 -12.61 -14.48
N GLY A 342 23.73 -13.85 -13.99
CA GLY A 342 24.47 -14.94 -14.62
C GLY A 342 25.96 -14.63 -14.79
N SER A 343 26.49 -14.90 -15.97
CA SER A 343 27.85 -14.49 -16.36
C SER A 343 28.04 -12.97 -16.53
N GLY A 344 26.95 -12.19 -16.54
CA GLY A 344 26.97 -10.76 -16.86
C GLY A 344 27.14 -10.44 -18.35
N GLN A 345 27.13 -11.45 -19.22
CA GLN A 345 27.39 -11.30 -20.66
C GLN A 345 26.13 -11.40 -21.53
N SER A 346 25.06 -12.01 -21.01
CA SER A 346 23.81 -12.15 -21.75
C SER A 346 23.20 -10.79 -22.10
N GLN A 347 22.64 -10.69 -23.30
CA GLN A 347 21.89 -9.53 -23.75
C GLN A 347 20.44 -9.93 -23.98
N ALA A 348 19.52 -9.13 -23.46
CA ALA A 348 18.10 -9.33 -23.66
C ALA A 348 17.39 -7.97 -23.71
N VAL A 349 16.31 -7.92 -24.49
CA VAL A 349 15.43 -6.76 -24.60
C VAL A 349 14.03 -7.14 -24.16
N LEU A 350 13.39 -6.23 -23.42
CA LEU A 350 11.99 -6.29 -23.06
C LEU A 350 11.19 -5.61 -24.17
N SER A 351 10.23 -6.32 -24.77
CA SER A 351 9.32 -5.72 -25.74
C SER A 351 8.09 -5.12 -25.05
N TRP A 352 7.53 -4.04 -25.60
CA TRP A 352 6.26 -3.49 -25.14
C TRP A 352 5.11 -4.48 -25.29
N GLU A 353 5.14 -5.32 -26.34
CA GLU A 353 4.15 -6.38 -26.54
C GLU A 353 4.09 -7.34 -25.34
N ASP A 354 5.26 -7.77 -24.83
CA ASP A 354 5.32 -8.66 -23.66
C ASP A 354 4.81 -7.96 -22.40
N VAL A 355 5.12 -6.67 -22.22
CA VAL A 355 4.62 -5.86 -21.10
C VAL A 355 3.10 -5.73 -21.16
N HIS A 356 2.57 -5.30 -22.30
CA HIS A 356 1.15 -5.10 -22.50
C HIS A 356 0.37 -6.42 -22.31
N ALA A 357 0.87 -7.53 -22.85
CA ALA A 357 0.25 -8.84 -22.67
C ALA A 357 0.25 -9.29 -21.19
N ALA A 358 1.33 -9.04 -20.45
CA ALA A 358 1.42 -9.38 -19.04
C ALA A 358 0.46 -8.56 -18.18
N GLU A 359 0.36 -7.27 -18.46
CA GLU A 359 -0.52 -6.35 -17.74
C GLU A 359 -1.98 -6.60 -18.05
N ARG A 360 -2.33 -6.82 -19.32
CA ARG A 360 -3.67 -7.23 -19.73
C ARG A 360 -4.11 -8.50 -19.01
N ARG A 361 -3.23 -9.52 -18.96
CA ARG A 361 -3.47 -10.75 -18.20
C ARG A 361 -3.67 -10.47 -16.70
N PHE A 362 -2.86 -9.60 -16.10
CA PHE A 362 -3.00 -9.23 -14.69
C PHE A 362 -4.35 -8.57 -14.42
N VAL A 363 -4.76 -7.61 -15.25
CA VAL A 363 -6.06 -6.91 -15.14
C VAL A 363 -7.21 -7.91 -15.23
N GLU A 364 -7.19 -8.84 -16.20
CA GLU A 364 -8.22 -9.88 -16.34
C GLU A 364 -8.33 -10.80 -15.12
N VAL A 365 -7.19 -11.23 -14.59
CA VAL A 365 -7.13 -12.11 -13.43
C VAL A 365 -7.68 -11.38 -12.20
N VAL A 366 -7.24 -10.14 -11.96
CA VAL A 366 -7.69 -9.35 -10.80
C VAL A 366 -9.18 -9.04 -10.92
N ALA A 367 -9.66 -8.61 -12.09
CA ALA A 367 -11.08 -8.30 -12.34
C ALA A 367 -11.97 -9.52 -12.07
N THR A 368 -11.59 -10.68 -12.62
CA THR A 368 -12.34 -11.93 -12.45
C THR A 368 -12.38 -12.36 -10.99
N ASN A 369 -11.26 -12.27 -10.28
CA ASN A 369 -11.18 -12.66 -8.87
C ASN A 369 -11.91 -11.70 -7.95
N LEU A 370 -11.87 -10.39 -8.23
CA LEU A 370 -12.62 -9.38 -7.49
C LEU A 370 -14.13 -9.65 -7.60
N ARG A 371 -14.62 -9.90 -8.82
CA ARG A 371 -16.02 -10.27 -9.06
C ARG A 371 -16.41 -11.55 -8.31
N THR A 372 -15.56 -12.56 -8.37
CA THR A 372 -15.80 -13.85 -7.70
C THR A 372 -15.80 -13.71 -6.19
N TYR A 373 -14.85 -12.95 -5.64
CA TYR A 373 -14.77 -12.64 -4.22
C TYR A 373 -16.05 -11.99 -3.71
N LEU A 374 -16.53 -10.94 -4.40
CA LEU A 374 -17.76 -10.26 -4.03
C LEU A 374 -18.99 -11.17 -4.16
N ALA A 375 -19.02 -12.09 -5.12
CA ALA A 375 -20.08 -13.10 -5.19
C ALA A 375 -20.03 -14.06 -3.99
N VAL A 376 -18.84 -14.53 -3.60
CA VAL A 376 -18.67 -15.38 -2.42
C VAL A 376 -19.05 -14.66 -1.12
N LEU A 377 -18.76 -13.37 -1.00
CA LEU A 377 -19.24 -12.57 0.13
C LEU A 377 -20.77 -12.54 0.20
N ARG A 378 -21.42 -12.31 -0.95
CA ARG A 378 -22.88 -12.30 -1.02
C ARG A 378 -23.47 -13.67 -0.66
N PHE A 379 -22.88 -14.75 -1.16
CA PHE A 379 -23.30 -16.11 -0.82
C PHE A 379 -23.24 -16.36 0.68
N ARG A 380 -22.14 -15.97 1.33
CA ARG A 380 -21.97 -16.14 2.78
C ARG A 380 -22.98 -15.35 3.59
N ARG A 381 -23.42 -14.19 3.09
CA ARG A 381 -24.48 -13.40 3.72
C ARG A 381 -25.87 -14.00 3.48
N LEU A 382 -26.08 -14.63 2.32
CA LEU A 382 -27.35 -15.21 1.88
C LEU A 382 -27.18 -16.70 1.55
N PRO A 383 -26.94 -17.56 2.57
CA PRO A 383 -26.59 -18.96 2.35
C PRO A 383 -27.71 -19.78 1.71
N ASP A 384 -28.96 -19.31 1.81
CA ASP A 384 -30.14 -19.97 1.21
C ASP A 384 -30.35 -19.60 -0.27
N ALA A 385 -29.54 -18.69 -0.83
CA ALA A 385 -29.61 -18.34 -2.25
C ALA A 385 -28.98 -19.45 -3.12
N SER A 386 -29.63 -19.75 -4.25
CA SER A 386 -29.08 -20.69 -5.24
C SER A 386 -27.70 -20.21 -5.73
N PRO A 387 -26.67 -21.07 -5.78
CA PRO A 387 -25.35 -20.75 -6.33
C PRO A 387 -25.37 -20.14 -7.74
N ASP A 388 -26.35 -20.53 -8.55
CA ASP A 388 -26.51 -20.07 -9.93
C ASP A 388 -27.08 -18.64 -10.03
N ASP A 389 -27.70 -18.13 -8.96
CA ASP A 389 -28.31 -16.79 -8.88
C ASP A 389 -27.40 -15.76 -8.19
N ILE A 390 -26.17 -16.14 -7.83
CA ILE A 390 -25.27 -15.30 -7.02
C ILE A 390 -24.56 -14.27 -7.90
N ILE A 391 -25.20 -13.13 -8.03
CA ILE A 391 -24.55 -11.91 -8.51
C ILE A 391 -23.56 -11.37 -7.46
N PRO A 392 -22.50 -10.65 -7.85
CA PRO A 392 -21.58 -10.01 -6.91
C PRO A 392 -22.27 -9.07 -5.89
N GLU A 393 -21.64 -8.83 -4.74
CA GLU A 393 -21.96 -7.64 -3.93
C GLU A 393 -21.82 -6.39 -4.78
N VAL A 394 -22.76 -5.46 -4.61
CA VAL A 394 -22.68 -4.16 -5.28
C VAL A 394 -21.70 -3.28 -4.52
N VAL A 395 -20.80 -2.63 -5.26
CA VAL A 395 -19.80 -1.71 -4.72
C VAL A 395 -19.99 -0.39 -5.43
N ASP A 396 -20.09 0.70 -4.66
CA ASP A 396 -20.23 2.05 -5.20
C ASP A 396 -18.86 2.71 -5.41
N ARG A 397 -17.87 2.31 -4.60
CA ARG A 397 -16.54 2.92 -4.54
C ARG A 397 -15.43 1.91 -4.29
N VAL A 398 -14.31 2.05 -5.00
CA VAL A 398 -13.09 1.27 -4.76
C VAL A 398 -11.96 2.20 -4.33
N VAL A 399 -11.33 1.88 -3.20
CA VAL A 399 -10.14 2.57 -2.70
C VAL A 399 -8.92 1.70 -2.98
N ILE A 400 -7.92 2.25 -3.67
CA ILE A 400 -6.69 1.53 -4.02
C ILE A 400 -5.55 2.02 -3.14
N LEU A 401 -5.09 1.15 -2.25
CA LEU A 401 -3.86 1.32 -1.49
C LEU A 401 -2.75 0.58 -2.23
N THR A 402 -1.72 1.31 -2.66
CA THR A 402 -0.54 0.69 -3.24
C THR A 402 0.69 1.57 -3.07
N THR A 403 1.83 0.90 -2.96
CA THR A 403 3.16 1.48 -2.94
C THR A 403 3.87 1.33 -4.29
N GLY A 404 3.30 0.55 -5.22
CA GLY A 404 3.87 0.22 -6.52
C GLY A 404 3.27 0.99 -7.70
N PRO A 405 3.86 0.84 -8.90
CA PRO A 405 3.44 1.55 -10.11
C PRO A 405 2.12 1.03 -10.72
N ASP A 406 1.61 -0.10 -10.23
CA ASP A 406 0.51 -0.84 -10.85
C ASP A 406 -0.89 -0.34 -10.46
N GLY A 407 -1.00 0.78 -9.75
CA GLY A 407 -2.28 1.33 -9.29
C GLY A 407 -3.29 1.53 -10.44
N HIS A 408 -2.82 1.97 -11.60
CA HIS A 408 -3.65 2.19 -12.79
C HIS A 408 -4.24 0.89 -13.34
N LEU A 409 -3.47 -0.22 -13.29
CA LEU A 409 -3.95 -1.55 -13.68
C LEU A 409 -5.02 -2.05 -12.71
N LEU A 410 -4.88 -1.78 -11.41
CA LEU A 410 -5.91 -2.12 -10.42
C LEU A 410 -7.19 -1.31 -10.64
N ALA A 411 -7.07 -0.02 -10.99
CA ALA A 411 -8.21 0.81 -11.33
C ALA A 411 -8.94 0.28 -12.58
N GLN A 412 -8.18 -0.12 -13.60
CA GLN A 412 -8.73 -0.77 -14.79
C GLN A 412 -9.42 -2.09 -14.44
N ALA A 413 -8.79 -2.93 -13.60
CA ALA A 413 -9.35 -4.21 -13.19
C ALA A 413 -10.64 -4.05 -12.39
N ALA A 414 -10.72 -3.02 -11.54
CA ALA A 414 -11.94 -2.68 -10.81
C ALA A 414 -13.08 -2.29 -11.76
N ARG A 415 -12.80 -1.41 -12.74
CA ARG A 415 -13.81 -1.01 -13.75
C ARG A 415 -14.27 -2.17 -14.62
N GLU A 416 -13.36 -3.02 -15.07
CA GLU A 416 -13.73 -4.19 -15.87
C GLU A 416 -14.50 -5.25 -15.07
N GLY A 417 -14.11 -5.47 -13.81
CA GLY A 417 -14.73 -6.47 -12.96
C GLY A 417 -16.10 -6.07 -12.43
N LEU A 418 -16.31 -4.77 -12.20
CA LEU A 418 -17.44 -4.25 -11.43
C LEU A 418 -18.27 -3.19 -12.19
N GLY A 419 -17.75 -2.62 -13.27
CA GLY A 419 -18.39 -1.65 -14.15
C GLY A 419 -17.78 -0.24 -14.09
N ASP A 420 -17.92 0.51 -15.18
CA ASP A 420 -17.34 1.86 -15.34
C ASP A 420 -17.95 2.93 -14.43
N HIS A 421 -19.10 2.64 -13.82
CA HIS A 421 -19.84 3.55 -12.95
C HIS A 421 -19.23 3.72 -11.55
N ILE A 422 -18.21 2.92 -11.21
CA ILE A 422 -17.63 2.88 -9.86
C ILE A 422 -16.64 4.02 -9.67
N GLU A 423 -16.78 4.70 -8.54
CA GLU A 423 -15.83 5.73 -8.13
C GLU A 423 -14.52 5.06 -7.69
N ILE A 424 -13.41 5.39 -8.36
CA ILE A 424 -12.07 4.94 -7.99
C ILE A 424 -11.38 6.05 -7.21
N ILE A 425 -10.86 5.70 -6.03
CA ILE A 425 -10.03 6.60 -5.21
C ILE A 425 -8.63 6.02 -5.11
N GLY A 426 -7.64 6.86 -5.42
CA GLY A 426 -6.29 6.41 -5.71
C GLY A 426 -6.19 5.86 -7.12
N GLY A 427 -5.21 4.98 -7.35
CA GLY A 427 -4.90 4.44 -8.68
C GLY A 427 -3.67 5.09 -9.30
N THR A 428 -3.26 6.26 -8.81
CA THR A 428 -1.90 6.79 -9.02
C THR A 428 -1.04 6.51 -7.80
N LEU A 429 0.28 6.40 -7.99
CA LEU A 429 1.19 6.22 -6.86
C LEU A 429 1.03 7.38 -5.87
N ARG A 430 1.05 8.62 -6.39
CA ARG A 430 0.96 9.87 -5.63
C ARG A 430 -0.21 9.90 -4.64
N GLU A 431 -1.35 9.36 -5.03
CA GLU A 431 -2.55 9.34 -4.19
C GLU A 431 -2.54 8.11 -3.29
N SER A 432 -2.27 6.93 -3.85
CA SER A 432 -2.51 5.65 -3.18
C SER A 432 -1.62 5.37 -1.97
N PHE A 433 -0.35 5.82 -1.95
CA PHE A 433 0.57 5.44 -0.87
C PHE A 433 0.22 6.11 0.48
N SER A 434 -0.48 7.25 0.47
CA SER A 434 -0.73 8.07 1.66
C SER A 434 -2.16 7.99 2.20
N LEU A 435 -3.10 7.36 1.48
CA LEU A 435 -4.53 7.35 1.85
C LEU A 435 -4.79 6.84 3.27
N ALA A 436 -4.14 5.75 3.68
CA ALA A 436 -4.30 5.21 5.02
C ALA A 436 -3.74 6.14 6.11
N ALA A 437 -2.58 6.76 5.88
CA ALA A 437 -2.01 7.74 6.79
C ALA A 437 -2.90 8.99 6.89
N PHE A 438 -3.50 9.43 5.78
CA PHE A 438 -4.44 10.54 5.76
C PHE A 438 -5.71 10.24 6.58
N GLY A 439 -6.28 9.06 6.39
CA GLY A 439 -7.40 8.59 7.19
C GLY A 439 -7.09 8.54 8.68
N ALA A 440 -5.93 8.00 9.04
CA ALA A 440 -5.47 7.96 10.43
C ALA A 440 -5.30 9.37 11.02
N ALA A 441 -4.73 10.32 10.27
CA ALA A 441 -4.53 11.70 10.72
C ALA A 441 -5.86 12.42 10.97
N ARG A 442 -6.84 12.22 10.09
CA ARG A 442 -8.23 12.69 10.29
C ARG A 442 -8.88 12.08 11.53
N GLY A 443 -8.64 10.79 11.76
CA GLY A 443 -9.08 10.11 12.99
C GLY A 443 -8.45 10.73 14.25
N ALA A 444 -7.16 11.09 14.20
CA ALA A 444 -6.46 11.75 15.29
C ALA A 444 -7.02 13.15 15.57
N LEU A 445 -7.26 13.94 14.52
CA LEU A 445 -7.88 15.27 14.62
C LEU A 445 -9.19 15.23 15.41
N VAL A 446 -9.98 14.19 15.20
CA VAL A 446 -11.31 14.10 15.84
C VAL A 446 -11.24 13.57 17.25
N ALA A 447 -10.34 12.61 17.50
CA ALA A 447 -10.06 12.18 18.86
C ALA A 447 -9.63 13.37 19.74
N MET A 448 -8.94 14.35 19.15
CA MET A 448 -8.47 15.56 19.82
C MET A 448 -9.52 16.68 19.90
N SER A 449 -10.46 16.75 18.96
CA SER A 449 -11.47 17.82 18.88
C SER A 449 -12.86 17.29 18.48
N PRO A 450 -13.59 16.64 19.40
CA PRO A 450 -14.90 16.05 19.12
C PRO A 450 -15.97 17.06 18.63
N GLY A 451 -15.74 18.36 18.86
CA GLY A 451 -16.66 19.45 18.48
C GLY A 451 -16.55 19.93 17.03
N ILE A 452 -15.44 19.67 16.32
CA ILE A 452 -15.19 20.19 14.97
C ILE A 452 -16.04 19.48 13.90
N CYS A 453 -16.52 18.27 14.18
CA CYS A 453 -17.42 17.53 13.28
C CYS A 453 -18.92 17.75 13.54
N ARG A 454 -19.31 18.74 14.37
CA ARG A 454 -20.71 19.17 14.53
C ARG A 454 -21.06 20.33 13.58
N ASN A 455 -20.68 20.24 12.31
CA ASN A 455 -21.44 20.97 11.29
C ASN A 455 -22.58 20.06 10.86
N THR A 456 -23.68 20.11 11.62
CA THR A 456 -24.99 19.75 11.10
C THR A 456 -25.13 20.48 9.77
N PRO A 457 -25.42 19.82 8.64
CA PRO A 457 -25.79 20.56 7.45
C PRO A 457 -26.96 21.44 7.87
N LYS A 458 -26.81 22.76 7.73
CA LYS A 458 -27.95 23.65 7.75
C LYS A 458 -28.82 23.19 6.59
N GLN A 459 -29.76 22.30 6.87
CA GLN A 459 -30.94 22.13 6.05
C GLN A 459 -31.54 23.53 5.96
N ARG A 460 -31.31 24.21 4.84
CA ARG A 460 -32.27 25.18 4.35
C ARG A 460 -33.55 24.37 4.18
N GLY A 461 -34.50 24.67 5.06
CA GLY A 461 -35.71 23.89 5.22
C GLY A 461 -36.51 23.84 3.93
N VAL A 462 -37.21 22.72 3.75
CA VAL A 462 -38.63 22.70 3.42
C VAL A 462 -39.20 21.44 4.07
N PHE A 463 -40.39 21.60 4.66
CA PHE A 463 -41.27 20.62 5.31
C PHE A 463 -41.14 20.48 6.83
N ASP A 464 -41.64 21.53 7.48
CA ASP A 464 -42.70 21.37 8.48
C ASP A 464 -43.78 20.38 7.99
N HIS A 465 -44.10 19.38 8.82
CA HIS A 465 -45.46 19.09 9.34
C HIS A 465 -45.54 17.63 9.82
N GLU A 466 -45.78 17.50 11.12
CA GLU A 466 -46.70 16.56 11.77
C GLU A 466 -46.85 15.13 11.19
N LEU A 467 -46.20 14.15 11.83
CA LEU A 467 -46.81 13.03 12.59
C LEU A 467 -45.75 12.06 13.09
#